data_AF-A0A6A6FG41-F1
#
_entry.id   AF-A0A6A6FG41-F1
#
_cell.length_a   1.000
_cell.length_b   1.000
_cell.length_c   1.000
_cell.angle_alpha   90.00
_cell.angle_beta   90.00
_cell.angle_gamma   90.00
#
_symmetry.space_group_name_H-M   'P 1'
#
loop_
_entity.id
_entity.type
_entity.pdbx_description
1 polymer ?
#
loop_
_entity_poly.entity_id
_entity_poly.type
_entity_poly.pdbx_seq_one_letter_code
_entity_poly.pdbx_strand_id
1 'polypeptide(L)'
;MLPLAESNVDPKFDALYRDLCSNKLNANGTTKVDLKLQKERDTFDAELRRARVSNAKEGLIKSYLQSLSYGEDQLPAELQELVAIIAAALQIQITKEAAILLREDVHEFRQNVKPISKEIWKAALDDLVTLARISAPQGHSDGDDLAARIQKQKAETAELEDSIASLRLELAYEVANVHDMYRKAIETCIRTLEQTIHGSVSRGTKAKAEYLATVAEGMSKKLQLQHNQLLSQTKSPDLEGALKARSEDLDHETVMLKRKIREAEDKLAEYHQAKAIRGIAAEYSDIIRETAKIKADIARLEGRR
;
A
#
# COMPACT_ATOMS: atom_id res chain seq x y z
N MET A 1 -22.49 -23.46 2.74
CA MET A 1 -21.86 -24.02 3.95
C MET A 1 -21.14 -22.90 4.65
N LEU A 2 -21.52 -22.58 5.89
CA LEU A 2 -20.86 -21.53 6.68
C LEU A 2 -19.40 -21.93 6.95
N PRO A 3 -18.41 -21.09 6.65
CA PRO A 3 -17.04 -21.35 7.05
C PRO A 3 -17.00 -21.19 8.56
N LEU A 4 -16.83 -22.31 9.24
CA LEU A 4 -16.38 -22.33 10.62
C LEU A 4 -15.08 -21.52 10.63
N ALA A 5 -15.18 -20.29 11.15
CA ALA A 5 -14.02 -19.63 11.71
C ALA A 5 -13.31 -20.69 12.56
N GLU A 6 -12.01 -20.84 12.36
CA GLU A 6 -11.12 -21.54 13.29
C GLU A 6 -11.09 -20.75 14.60
N SER A 7 -12.25 -20.59 15.24
CA SER A 7 -12.32 -20.37 16.66
C SER A 7 -11.91 -21.70 17.27
N ASN A 8 -11.02 -21.60 18.24
CA ASN A 8 -10.67 -22.68 19.15
C ASN A 8 -11.96 -23.09 19.89
N VAL A 9 -12.85 -23.85 19.23
CA VAL A 9 -14.13 -24.27 19.78
C VAL A 9 -13.79 -25.24 20.89
N ASP A 10 -13.98 -24.78 22.13
CA ASP A 10 -13.83 -25.61 23.32
C ASP A 10 -14.52 -26.97 23.06
N PRO A 11 -13.80 -28.10 23.12
CA PRO A 11 -14.36 -29.41 22.84
C PRO A 11 -15.58 -29.74 23.72
N LYS A 12 -15.71 -29.08 24.88
CA LYS A 12 -16.91 -29.15 25.73
C LYS A 12 -18.11 -28.46 25.11
N PHE A 13 -17.92 -27.31 24.47
CA PHE A 13 -18.98 -26.61 23.74
C PHE A 13 -19.44 -27.41 22.53
N ASP A 14 -18.50 -28.02 21.82
CA ASP A 14 -18.79 -28.84 20.64
C ASP A 14 -19.58 -30.11 20.99
N ALA A 15 -19.24 -30.74 22.12
CA ALA A 15 -20.00 -31.84 22.70
C ALA A 15 -21.40 -31.41 23.16
N LEU A 16 -21.51 -30.24 23.81
CA LEU A 16 -22.79 -29.68 24.27
C LEU A 16 -23.70 -29.31 23.10
N TYR A 17 -23.16 -28.69 22.05
CA TYR A 17 -23.89 -28.33 20.84
C TYR A 17 -24.45 -29.57 20.15
N ARG A 18 -23.63 -30.62 20.02
CA ARG A 18 -24.09 -31.91 19.49
C ARG A 18 -25.19 -32.51 20.36
N ASP A 19 -25.04 -32.58 21.68
CA ASP A 19 -26.06 -33.14 22.58
C ASP A 19 -27.38 -32.34 22.55
N LEU A 20 -27.28 -31.01 22.50
CA LEU A 20 -28.45 -30.14 22.37
C LEU A 20 -29.20 -30.39 21.06
N CYS A 21 -28.49 -30.42 19.92
CA CYS A 21 -29.11 -30.61 18.61
C CYS A 21 -29.60 -32.05 18.38
N SER A 22 -28.88 -33.06 18.89
CA SER A 22 -29.22 -34.47 18.65
C SER A 22 -30.26 -35.00 19.64
N ASN A 23 -30.12 -34.69 20.93
CA ASN A 23 -30.86 -35.39 21.99
C ASN A 23 -31.90 -34.50 22.68
N LYS A 24 -31.63 -33.21 22.84
CA LYS A 24 -32.48 -32.33 23.67
C LYS A 24 -33.48 -31.51 22.88
N LEU A 25 -33.13 -31.05 21.68
CA LEU A 25 -33.95 -30.11 20.89
C LEU A 25 -34.46 -30.74 19.59
N ASN A 26 -35.65 -30.34 19.21
CA ASN A 26 -36.24 -30.53 17.89
C ASN A 26 -35.72 -29.45 16.93
N ALA A 27 -35.91 -29.66 15.62
CA ALA A 27 -35.48 -28.71 14.59
C ALA A 27 -36.10 -27.30 14.73
N ASN A 28 -37.23 -27.19 15.44
CA ASN A 28 -37.91 -25.94 15.77
C ASN A 28 -37.47 -25.33 17.11
N GLY A 29 -36.42 -25.85 17.76
CA GLY A 29 -35.89 -25.35 19.04
C GLY A 29 -36.67 -25.78 20.28
N THR A 30 -37.68 -26.65 20.15
CA THR A 30 -38.44 -27.18 21.30
C THR A 30 -37.78 -28.42 21.91
N THR A 31 -37.98 -28.66 23.20
CA THR A 31 -37.37 -29.82 23.89
C THR A 31 -38.05 -31.13 23.50
N LYS A 32 -37.28 -32.16 23.15
CA LYS A 32 -37.75 -33.52 22.80
C LYS A 32 -38.40 -34.30 23.95
N VAL A 33 -38.27 -33.83 25.19
CA VAL A 33 -38.38 -34.67 26.40
C VAL A 33 -39.81 -34.89 26.88
N ASP A 34 -40.81 -34.09 26.48
CA ASP A 34 -42.18 -34.27 26.95
C ASP A 34 -43.23 -34.23 25.84
N LEU A 35 -43.62 -35.42 25.36
CA LEU A 35 -44.75 -35.59 24.44
C LEU A 35 -46.07 -35.07 25.03
N LYS A 36 -46.24 -35.09 26.36
CA LYS A 36 -47.42 -34.52 27.04
C LYS A 36 -47.42 -33.00 26.96
N LEU A 37 -46.29 -32.37 27.29
CA LEU A 37 -46.10 -30.93 27.23
C LEU A 37 -46.19 -30.40 25.78
N GLN A 38 -45.73 -31.19 24.80
CA GLN A 38 -45.91 -30.88 23.38
C GLN A 38 -47.39 -30.91 22.97
N LYS A 39 -48.14 -31.93 23.39
CA LYS A 39 -49.59 -31.98 23.14
C LYS A 39 -50.33 -30.81 23.78
N GLU A 40 -49.98 -30.43 25.01
CA GLU A 40 -50.55 -29.26 25.68
C GLU A 40 -50.25 -27.96 24.92
N ARG A 41 -49.02 -27.80 24.42
CA ARG A 41 -48.64 -26.68 23.55
C ARG A 41 -49.42 -26.67 22.24
N ASP A 42 -49.53 -27.81 21.57
CA ASP A 42 -50.28 -27.90 20.31
C ASP A 42 -51.77 -27.57 20.52
N THR A 43 -52.36 -28.01 21.64
CA THR A 43 -53.74 -27.66 22.00
C THR A 43 -53.88 -26.17 22.30
N PHE A 44 -52.94 -25.60 23.06
CA PHE A 44 -52.92 -24.17 23.36
C PHE A 44 -52.75 -23.33 22.09
N ASP A 45 -51.87 -23.74 21.17
CA ASP A 45 -51.67 -23.07 19.88
C ASP A 45 -52.93 -23.14 19.01
N ALA A 46 -53.66 -24.25 19.03
CA ALA A 46 -54.94 -24.38 18.35
C ALA A 46 -56.01 -23.45 18.96
N GLU A 47 -56.09 -23.37 20.29
CA GLU A 47 -56.99 -22.45 21.00
C GLU A 47 -56.62 -20.99 20.73
N LEU A 48 -55.34 -20.65 20.78
CA LEU A 48 -54.83 -19.32 20.48
C LEU A 48 -55.12 -18.92 19.03
N ARG A 49 -54.93 -19.83 18.07
CA ARG A 49 -55.32 -19.60 16.67
C ARG A 49 -56.81 -19.36 16.56
N ARG A 50 -57.65 -20.16 17.23
CA ARG A 50 -59.11 -19.98 17.22
C ARG A 50 -59.51 -18.62 17.80
N ALA A 51 -58.93 -18.25 18.94
CA ALA A 51 -59.18 -16.95 19.58
C ALA A 51 -58.76 -15.77 18.69
N ARG A 52 -57.57 -15.87 18.06
CA ARG A 52 -57.09 -14.86 17.10
C ARG A 52 -58.01 -14.73 15.88
N VAL A 53 -58.46 -15.85 15.32
CA VAL A 53 -59.40 -15.85 14.19
C VAL A 53 -60.75 -15.26 14.60
N SER A 54 -61.26 -15.59 15.79
CA SER A 54 -62.51 -14.98 16.30
C SER A 54 -62.37 -13.47 16.44
N ASN A 55 -61.30 -13.01 17.10
CA ASN A 55 -61.04 -11.59 17.30
C ASN A 55 -60.85 -10.85 15.97
N ALA A 56 -60.18 -11.47 14.99
CA ALA A 56 -60.03 -10.90 13.66
C ALA A 56 -61.37 -10.80 12.91
N LYS A 57 -62.23 -11.82 13.00
CA LYS A 57 -63.59 -11.79 12.42
C LYS A 57 -64.44 -10.69 13.05
N GLU A 58 -64.41 -10.58 14.38
CA GLU A 58 -65.11 -9.53 15.11
C GLU A 58 -64.60 -8.14 14.73
N GLY A 59 -63.27 -7.97 14.63
CA GLY A 59 -62.64 -6.74 14.18
C GLY A 59 -63.05 -6.35 12.76
N LEU A 60 -63.10 -7.31 11.82
CA LEU A 60 -63.58 -7.08 10.46
C LEU A 60 -65.04 -6.63 10.45
N ILE A 61 -65.92 -7.31 11.17
CA ILE A 61 -67.35 -6.94 11.25
C ILE A 61 -67.50 -5.53 11.82
N LYS A 62 -66.77 -5.18 12.89
CA LYS A 62 -66.78 -3.82 13.46
C LYS A 62 -66.31 -2.78 12.44
N SER A 63 -65.23 -3.06 11.71
CA SER A 63 -64.72 -2.17 10.66
C SER A 63 -65.74 -1.96 9.54
N TYR A 64 -66.41 -3.02 9.09
CA TYR A 64 -67.44 -2.92 8.05
C TYR A 64 -68.71 -2.20 8.54
N LEU A 65 -69.12 -2.42 9.79
CA LEU A 65 -70.22 -1.67 10.40
C LEU A 65 -69.89 -0.17 10.46
N GLN A 66 -68.65 0.16 10.81
CA GLN A 66 -68.19 1.54 10.82
C GLN A 66 -68.16 2.15 9.42
N SER A 67 -67.62 1.46 8.41
CA SER A 67 -67.62 1.97 7.02
C SER A 67 -69.04 2.15 6.48
N LEU A 68 -69.96 1.25 6.83
CA LEU A 68 -71.36 1.30 6.40
C LEU A 68 -72.11 2.50 7.01
N SER A 69 -71.72 2.96 8.20
CA SER A 69 -72.30 4.16 8.82
C SER A 69 -72.02 5.44 8.03
N TYR A 70 -70.92 5.49 7.26
CA TYR A 70 -70.53 6.64 6.44
C TYR A 70 -70.81 6.46 4.95
N GLY A 71 -71.33 5.30 4.53
CA GLY A 71 -71.62 5.02 3.12
C GLY A 71 -72.91 5.70 2.66
N GLU A 72 -72.80 6.69 1.78
CA GLU A 72 -73.97 7.29 1.11
C GLU A 72 -74.66 6.23 0.22
N ASP A 73 -75.99 6.13 0.29
CA ASP A 73 -76.86 5.26 -0.52
C ASP A 73 -76.81 3.72 -0.29
N GLN A 74 -76.12 3.22 0.74
CA GLN A 74 -76.03 1.76 0.99
C GLN A 74 -77.18 1.21 1.86
N LEU A 75 -77.72 2.04 2.76
CA LEU A 75 -78.84 1.71 3.65
C LEU A 75 -79.84 2.87 3.69
N PRO A 76 -81.11 2.60 4.01
CA PRO A 76 -82.05 3.64 4.42
C PRO A 76 -81.49 4.48 5.57
N ALA A 77 -81.75 5.79 5.57
CA ALA A 77 -81.20 6.74 6.54
C ALA A 77 -81.43 6.31 8.00
N GLU A 78 -82.62 5.79 8.32
CA GLU A 78 -82.97 5.29 9.67
C GLU A 78 -82.07 4.10 10.10
N LEU A 79 -81.77 3.18 9.18
CA LEU A 79 -80.89 2.05 9.46
C LEU A 79 -79.41 2.46 9.50
N GLN A 80 -79.03 3.50 8.77
CA GLN A 80 -77.67 4.02 8.77
C GLN A 80 -77.34 4.71 10.11
N GLU A 81 -78.26 5.50 10.64
CA GLU A 81 -78.13 6.10 11.98
C GLU A 81 -78.04 5.02 13.06
N LEU A 82 -78.89 4.00 12.99
CA LEU A 82 -78.87 2.85 13.90
C LEU A 82 -77.54 2.09 13.86
N VAL A 83 -77.00 1.86 12.66
CA VAL A 83 -75.69 1.22 12.46
C VAL A 83 -74.57 2.12 13.01
N ALA A 84 -74.65 3.44 12.85
CA ALA A 84 -73.66 4.38 13.37
C ALA A 84 -73.61 4.36 14.91
N ILE A 85 -74.79 4.38 15.56
CA ILE A 85 -74.92 4.31 17.02
C ILE A 85 -74.32 3.00 17.54
N ILE A 86 -74.63 1.87 16.89
CA ILE A 86 -74.15 0.56 17.32
C ILE A 86 -72.66 0.35 17.01
N ALA A 87 -72.16 0.83 15.87
CA ALA A 87 -70.74 0.78 15.56
C ALA A 87 -69.92 1.59 16.58
N ALA A 88 -70.37 2.80 16.93
CA ALA A 88 -69.75 3.63 17.96
C ALA A 88 -69.80 2.95 19.34
N ALA A 89 -70.95 2.36 19.69
CA ALA A 89 -71.14 1.59 20.91
C ALA A 89 -70.20 0.37 21.00
N LEU A 90 -69.95 -0.34 19.89
CA LEU A 90 -69.04 -1.49 19.84
C LEU A 90 -67.55 -1.11 19.90
N GLN A 91 -67.23 0.16 19.63
CA GLN A 91 -65.88 0.73 19.69
C GLN A 91 -65.55 1.26 21.09
N ILE A 92 -66.54 1.80 21.80
CA ILE A 92 -66.40 2.39 23.13
C ILE A 92 -66.67 1.34 24.22
N GLN A 93 -65.90 1.34 25.30
CA GLN A 93 -66.27 0.57 26.50
C GLN A 93 -67.49 1.23 27.16
N ILE A 94 -68.68 0.78 26.79
CA ILE A 94 -69.95 1.34 27.26
C ILE A 94 -70.11 1.09 28.77
N THR A 95 -70.46 2.13 29.52
CA THR A 95 -70.86 1.99 30.93
C THR A 95 -72.20 1.26 31.05
N LYS A 96 -72.47 0.61 32.19
CA LYS A 96 -73.70 -0.19 32.39
C LYS A 96 -74.99 0.62 32.19
N GLU A 97 -74.95 1.93 32.42
CA GLU A 97 -76.08 2.86 32.25
C GLU A 97 -76.37 3.14 30.77
N ALA A 98 -75.33 3.39 29.96
CA ALA A 98 -75.49 3.58 28.53
C ALA A 98 -75.89 2.28 27.81
N ALA A 99 -75.55 1.11 28.37
CA ALA A 99 -76.03 -0.18 27.88
C ALA A 99 -77.54 -0.39 28.07
N ILE A 100 -78.16 0.26 29.07
CA ILE A 100 -79.62 0.25 29.26
C ILE A 100 -80.30 1.14 28.21
N LEU A 101 -79.70 2.29 27.90
CA LEU A 101 -80.22 3.24 26.92
C LEU A 101 -80.27 2.65 25.50
N LEU A 102 -79.22 1.92 25.12
CA LEU A 102 -79.08 1.28 23.81
C LEU A 102 -79.94 0.01 23.63
N ARG A 103 -80.74 -0.38 24.63
CA ARG A 103 -81.46 -1.66 24.61
C ARG A 103 -82.49 -1.74 23.49
N GLU A 104 -83.15 -0.62 23.20
CA GLU A 104 -84.13 -0.49 22.12
C GLU A 104 -83.43 -0.49 20.76
N ASP A 105 -82.37 0.30 20.60
CA ASP A 105 -81.53 0.32 19.40
C ASP A 105 -80.95 -1.07 19.07
N VAL A 106 -80.45 -1.80 20.07
CA VAL A 106 -79.94 -3.17 19.89
C VAL A 106 -81.06 -4.13 19.48
N HIS A 107 -82.28 -3.93 19.96
CA HIS A 107 -83.42 -4.76 19.58
C HIS A 107 -83.86 -4.47 18.14
N GLU A 108 -83.94 -3.20 17.74
CA GLU A 108 -84.26 -2.79 16.37
C GLU A 108 -83.19 -3.23 15.36
N PHE A 109 -81.91 -3.15 15.75
CA PHE A 109 -80.82 -3.66 14.94
C PHE A 109 -80.91 -5.17 14.76
N ARG A 110 -81.28 -5.91 15.82
CA ARG A 110 -81.52 -7.36 15.75
C ARG A 110 -82.64 -7.73 14.78
N GLN A 111 -83.68 -6.90 14.67
CA GLN A 111 -84.76 -7.11 13.71
C GLN A 111 -84.30 -6.84 12.27
N ASN A 112 -83.39 -5.88 12.08
CA ASN A 112 -82.88 -5.46 10.77
C ASN A 112 -81.48 -6.03 10.42
N VAL A 113 -81.03 -7.11 11.08
CA VAL A 113 -79.70 -7.70 10.81
C VAL A 113 -79.56 -8.18 9.38
N LYS A 114 -80.63 -8.69 8.75
CA LYS A 114 -80.56 -9.25 7.39
C LYS A 114 -80.09 -8.23 6.35
N PRO A 115 -80.73 -7.06 6.17
CA PRO A 115 -80.24 -6.06 5.22
C PRO A 115 -78.84 -5.56 5.55
N ILE A 116 -78.52 -5.32 6.82
CA ILE A 116 -77.19 -4.89 7.27
C ILE A 116 -76.12 -5.94 6.92
N SER A 117 -76.39 -7.22 7.21
CA SER A 117 -75.49 -8.32 6.90
C SER A 117 -75.25 -8.51 5.41
N LYS A 118 -76.25 -8.22 4.57
CA LYS A 118 -76.14 -8.28 3.11
C LYS A 118 -75.17 -7.23 2.58
N GLU A 119 -75.26 -5.99 3.06
CA GLU A 119 -74.35 -4.92 2.64
C GLU A 119 -72.94 -5.14 3.19
N ILE A 120 -72.78 -5.62 4.43
CA ILE A 120 -71.47 -6.04 4.97
C ILE A 120 -70.85 -7.15 4.12
N TRP A 121 -71.64 -8.16 3.74
CA TRP A 121 -71.17 -9.25 2.90
C TRP A 121 -70.73 -8.76 1.52
N LYS A 122 -71.49 -7.84 0.92
CA LYS A 122 -71.15 -7.22 -0.36
C LYS A 122 -69.82 -6.45 -0.27
N ALA A 123 -69.64 -5.62 0.75
CA ALA A 123 -68.40 -4.91 0.99
C ALA A 123 -67.20 -5.85 1.20
N ALA A 124 -67.39 -6.92 1.99
CA ALA A 124 -66.36 -7.93 2.21
C ALA A 124 -66.00 -8.71 0.93
N LEU A 125 -66.98 -8.95 0.05
CA LEU A 125 -66.75 -9.60 -1.25
C LEU A 125 -65.96 -8.69 -2.19
N ASP A 126 -66.29 -7.39 -2.23
CA ASP A 126 -65.56 -6.40 -3.03
C ASP A 126 -64.10 -6.28 -2.55
N ASP A 127 -63.87 -6.25 -1.23
CA ASP A 127 -62.52 -6.29 -0.65
C ASP A 127 -61.78 -7.57 -0.99
N LEU A 128 -62.44 -8.73 -0.94
CA LEU A 128 -61.84 -10.01 -1.33
C LEU A 128 -61.44 -10.02 -2.80
N VAL A 129 -62.27 -9.46 -3.69
CA VAL A 129 -61.95 -9.32 -5.12
C VAL A 129 -60.79 -8.37 -5.34
N THR A 130 -60.73 -7.23 -4.65
CA THR A 130 -59.62 -6.29 -4.76
C THR A 130 -58.31 -6.89 -4.25
N LEU A 131 -58.32 -7.57 -3.09
CA LEU A 131 -57.16 -8.29 -2.55
C LEU A 131 -56.71 -9.42 -3.46
N ALA A 132 -57.65 -10.15 -4.07
CA ALA A 132 -57.36 -11.18 -5.06
C ALA A 132 -56.65 -10.61 -6.30
N ARG A 133 -57.09 -9.44 -6.80
CA ARG A 133 -56.43 -8.73 -7.90
C ARG A 133 -55.05 -8.21 -7.53
N ILE A 134 -54.86 -7.69 -6.32
CA ILE A 134 -53.54 -7.23 -5.83
C ILE A 134 -52.56 -8.40 -5.75
N SER A 135 -53.00 -9.55 -5.22
CA SER A 135 -52.16 -10.74 -5.10
C SER A 135 -51.78 -11.34 -6.46
N ALA A 136 -52.66 -11.25 -7.46
CA ALA A 136 -52.43 -11.76 -8.81
C ALA A 136 -52.93 -10.77 -9.89
N PRO A 137 -52.13 -9.76 -10.26
CA PRO A 137 -52.56 -8.73 -11.21
C PRO A 137 -52.84 -9.26 -12.63
N GLN A 138 -52.34 -10.45 -12.95
CA GLN A 138 -52.46 -11.11 -14.26
C GLN A 138 -53.51 -12.24 -14.27
N GLY A 139 -54.14 -12.56 -13.14
CA GLY A 139 -55.03 -13.72 -13.00
C GLY A 139 -56.43 -13.36 -12.51
N HIS A 140 -57.46 -13.93 -13.14
CA HIS A 140 -58.82 -13.89 -12.61
C HIS A 140 -58.93 -14.97 -11.53
N SER A 141 -59.05 -14.58 -10.27
CA SER A 141 -59.27 -15.54 -9.18
C SER A 141 -60.42 -15.10 -8.31
N ASP A 142 -61.30 -16.03 -7.96
CA ASP A 142 -62.50 -15.81 -7.13
C ASP A 142 -62.18 -15.73 -5.62
N GLY A 143 -60.89 -15.60 -5.27
CA GLY A 143 -60.42 -15.38 -3.89
C GLY A 143 -60.28 -16.63 -3.01
N ASP A 144 -60.82 -17.78 -3.41
CA ASP A 144 -60.69 -19.05 -2.66
C ASP A 144 -59.21 -19.43 -2.41
N ASP A 145 -58.34 -19.21 -3.40
CA ASP A 145 -56.91 -19.49 -3.29
C ASP A 145 -56.09 -18.36 -2.66
N LEU A 146 -56.72 -17.27 -2.21
CA LEU A 146 -56.00 -16.10 -1.70
C LEU A 146 -55.16 -16.43 -0.45
N ALA A 147 -55.72 -17.20 0.49
CA ALA A 147 -55.02 -17.58 1.71
C ALA A 147 -53.77 -18.45 1.40
N ALA A 148 -53.90 -19.43 0.52
CA ALA A 148 -52.79 -20.29 0.10
C ALA A 148 -51.70 -19.49 -0.62
N ARG A 149 -52.09 -18.56 -1.52
CA ARG A 149 -51.16 -17.67 -2.22
C ARG A 149 -50.40 -16.74 -1.27
N ILE A 150 -51.09 -16.12 -0.31
CA ILE A 150 -50.43 -15.25 0.69
C ILE A 150 -49.42 -16.05 1.52
N GLN A 151 -49.77 -17.27 1.92
CA GLN A 151 -48.83 -18.14 2.66
C GLN A 151 -47.63 -18.54 1.80
N LYS A 152 -47.86 -18.88 0.53
CA LYS A 152 -46.79 -19.16 -0.43
C LYS A 152 -45.88 -17.95 -0.64
N GLN A 153 -46.44 -16.76 -0.86
CA GLN A 153 -45.66 -15.53 -1.02
C GLN A 153 -44.84 -15.22 0.25
N LYS A 154 -45.41 -15.40 1.45
CA LYS A 154 -44.67 -15.24 2.70
C LYS A 154 -43.50 -16.22 2.84
N ALA A 155 -43.71 -17.47 2.45
CA ALA A 155 -42.65 -18.48 2.45
C ALA A 155 -41.55 -18.12 1.44
N GLU A 156 -41.92 -17.77 0.20
CA GLU A 156 -40.98 -17.34 -0.84
C GLU A 156 -40.18 -16.09 -0.41
N THR A 157 -40.80 -15.11 0.23
CA THR A 157 -40.08 -13.94 0.75
C THR A 157 -39.08 -14.31 1.84
N ALA A 158 -39.45 -15.22 2.76
CA ALA A 158 -38.54 -15.68 3.80
C ALA A 158 -37.37 -16.48 3.21
N GLU A 159 -37.63 -17.36 2.24
CA GLU A 159 -36.58 -18.10 1.52
C GLU A 159 -35.63 -17.17 0.76
N LEU A 160 -36.15 -16.13 0.10
CA LEU A 160 -35.34 -15.12 -0.58
C LEU A 160 -34.50 -14.30 0.40
N GLU A 161 -35.05 -13.93 1.56
CA GLU A 161 -34.31 -13.23 2.62
C GLU A 161 -33.14 -14.08 3.13
N ASP A 162 -33.38 -15.36 3.42
CA ASP A 162 -32.35 -16.31 3.83
C ASP A 162 -31.28 -16.50 2.73
N SER A 163 -31.71 -16.59 1.46
CA SER A 163 -30.81 -16.68 0.31
C SER A 163 -29.93 -15.45 0.19
N ILE A 164 -30.50 -14.24 0.31
CA ILE A 164 -29.74 -12.98 0.30
C ILE A 164 -28.72 -12.94 1.46
N ALA A 165 -29.11 -13.39 2.65
CA ALA A 165 -28.19 -13.47 3.78
C ALA A 165 -27.03 -14.42 3.49
N SER A 166 -27.30 -15.58 2.90
CA SER A 166 -26.28 -16.56 2.52
C SER A 166 -25.32 -16.03 1.43
N LEU A 167 -25.84 -15.36 0.40
CA LEU A 167 -25.06 -14.77 -0.68
C LEU A 167 -24.18 -13.62 -0.19
N ARG A 168 -24.68 -12.80 0.74
CA ARG A 168 -23.88 -11.74 1.38
C ARG A 168 -22.70 -12.31 2.14
N LEU A 169 -22.90 -13.44 2.82
CA LEU A 169 -21.84 -14.14 3.53
C LEU A 169 -20.81 -14.71 2.55
N GLU A 170 -21.25 -15.43 1.51
CA GLU A 170 -20.38 -15.96 0.46
C GLU A 170 -19.56 -14.86 -0.23
N LEU A 171 -20.19 -13.74 -0.57
CA LEU A 171 -19.51 -12.57 -1.13
C LEU A 171 -18.44 -12.01 -0.19
N ALA A 172 -18.71 -11.92 1.12
CA ALA A 172 -17.73 -11.45 2.09
C ALA A 172 -16.50 -12.36 2.15
N TYR A 173 -16.68 -13.68 2.05
CA TYR A 173 -15.58 -14.64 1.95
C TYR A 173 -14.77 -14.45 0.67
N GLU A 174 -15.42 -14.28 -0.48
CA GLU A 174 -14.68 -14.10 -1.74
C GLU A 174 -13.96 -12.76 -1.82
N VAL A 175 -14.52 -11.68 -1.27
CA VAL A 175 -13.79 -10.42 -1.16
C VAL A 175 -12.54 -10.58 -0.29
N ALA A 176 -12.62 -11.33 0.82
CA ALA A 176 -11.46 -11.60 1.67
C ALA A 176 -10.39 -12.42 0.92
N ASN A 177 -10.80 -13.45 0.16
CA ASN A 177 -9.89 -14.25 -0.65
C ASN A 177 -9.21 -13.43 -1.75
N VAL A 178 -9.97 -12.58 -2.46
CA VAL A 178 -9.42 -11.67 -3.47
C VAL A 178 -8.42 -10.70 -2.85
N HIS A 179 -8.71 -10.16 -1.67
CA HIS A 179 -7.77 -9.27 -0.97
C HIS A 179 -6.49 -9.99 -0.55
N ASP A 180 -6.58 -11.26 -0.11
CA ASP A 180 -5.41 -12.09 0.20
C ASP A 180 -4.55 -12.37 -1.04
N MET A 181 -5.18 -12.69 -2.18
CA MET A 181 -4.48 -12.88 -3.45
C MET A 181 -3.81 -11.58 -3.92
N TYR A 182 -4.49 -10.45 -3.79
CA TYR A 182 -3.93 -9.15 -4.17
C TYR A 182 -2.71 -8.78 -3.33
N ARG A 183 -2.77 -9.01 -2.01
CA ARG A 183 -1.62 -8.84 -1.12
C ARG A 183 -0.44 -9.73 -1.53
N LYS A 184 -0.67 -11.01 -1.81
CA LYS A 184 0.37 -11.94 -2.29
C LYS A 184 0.99 -11.51 -3.62
N ALA A 185 0.16 -11.01 -4.54
CA ALA A 185 0.63 -10.51 -5.83
C ALA A 185 1.53 -9.27 -5.67
N ILE A 186 1.12 -8.30 -4.82
CA ILE A 186 1.94 -7.13 -4.50
C ILE A 186 3.25 -7.54 -3.83
N GLU A 187 3.22 -8.43 -2.85
CA GLU A 187 4.41 -8.91 -2.14
C GLU A 187 5.40 -9.57 -3.13
N THR A 188 4.88 -10.41 -4.04
CA THR A 188 5.70 -11.05 -5.07
C THR A 188 6.29 -10.03 -6.03
N CYS A 189 5.53 -9.00 -6.41
CA CYS A 189 6.01 -7.92 -7.27
C CYS A 189 7.13 -7.12 -6.59
N ILE A 190 6.95 -6.72 -5.33
CA ILE A 190 7.96 -6.01 -4.53
C ILE A 190 9.23 -6.87 -4.43
N ARG A 191 9.09 -8.14 -4.05
CA ARG A 191 10.23 -9.07 -3.96
C ARG A 191 10.96 -9.22 -5.29
N THR A 192 10.22 -9.27 -6.40
CA THR A 192 10.81 -9.33 -7.74
C THR A 192 11.57 -8.05 -8.07
N LEU A 193 11.02 -6.87 -7.76
CA LEU A 193 11.71 -5.59 -7.94
C LEU A 193 12.99 -5.52 -7.11
N GLU A 194 12.94 -5.94 -5.84
CA GLU A 194 14.09 -6.00 -4.95
C GLU A 194 15.17 -6.94 -5.49
N GLN A 195 14.82 -8.15 -5.91
CA GLN A 195 15.78 -9.12 -6.41
C GLN A 195 16.38 -8.72 -7.76
N THR A 196 15.54 -8.20 -8.67
CA THR A 196 15.94 -7.97 -10.06
C THR A 196 16.60 -6.62 -10.24
N ILE A 197 16.01 -5.54 -9.70
CA ILE A 197 16.57 -4.19 -9.87
C ILE A 197 17.65 -3.94 -8.83
N HIS A 198 17.34 -4.14 -7.55
CA HIS A 198 18.30 -3.79 -6.50
C HIS A 198 19.39 -4.86 -6.33
N GLY A 199 19.03 -6.15 -6.40
CA GLY A 199 19.97 -7.25 -6.24
C GLY A 199 20.91 -7.47 -7.41
N SER A 200 20.39 -7.58 -8.65
CA SER A 200 21.24 -7.90 -9.81
C SER A 200 22.12 -6.74 -10.25
N VAL A 201 21.58 -5.51 -10.28
CA VAL A 201 22.33 -4.31 -10.70
C VAL A 201 23.41 -3.98 -9.68
N SER A 202 23.11 -4.02 -8.37
CA SER A 202 24.12 -3.80 -7.33
C SER A 202 25.24 -4.85 -7.37
N ARG A 203 24.90 -6.13 -7.57
CA ARG A 203 25.92 -7.18 -7.74
C ARG A 203 26.75 -6.97 -9.01
N GLY A 204 26.13 -6.57 -10.12
CA GLY A 204 26.81 -6.28 -11.37
C GLY A 204 27.75 -5.07 -11.28
N THR A 205 27.32 -3.99 -10.63
CA THR A 205 28.17 -2.80 -10.44
C THR A 205 29.34 -3.10 -9.49
N LYS A 206 29.10 -3.85 -8.41
CA LYS A 206 30.15 -4.31 -7.50
C LYS A 206 31.18 -5.19 -8.23
N ALA A 207 30.74 -6.21 -8.97
CA ALA A 207 31.65 -7.07 -9.74
C ALA A 207 32.46 -6.28 -10.78
N LYS A 208 31.84 -5.30 -11.45
CA LYS A 208 32.55 -4.41 -12.38
C LYS A 208 33.58 -3.53 -11.69
N ALA A 209 33.25 -2.99 -10.51
CA ALA A 209 34.19 -2.19 -9.72
C ALA A 209 35.38 -3.03 -9.23
N GLU A 210 35.12 -4.25 -8.72
CA GLU A 210 36.16 -5.20 -8.32
C GLU A 210 37.06 -5.59 -9.51
N TYR A 211 36.47 -5.88 -10.68
CA TYR A 211 37.24 -6.14 -11.89
C TYR A 211 38.15 -4.96 -12.26
N LEU A 212 37.60 -3.73 -12.32
CA LEU A 212 38.40 -2.54 -12.64
C LEU A 212 39.51 -2.27 -11.60
N ALA A 213 39.24 -2.55 -10.32
CA ALA A 213 40.25 -2.44 -9.27
C ALA A 213 41.40 -3.44 -9.48
N THR A 214 41.09 -4.71 -9.79
CA THR A 214 42.12 -5.72 -10.08
C THR A 214 42.93 -5.38 -11.34
N VAL A 215 42.28 -4.82 -12.37
CA VAL A 215 42.96 -4.35 -13.58
C VAL A 215 43.90 -3.18 -13.25
N ALA A 216 43.44 -2.20 -12.47
CA ALA A 216 44.25 -1.06 -12.05
C ALA A 216 45.46 -1.51 -11.21
N GLU A 217 45.27 -2.46 -10.30
CA GLU A 217 46.36 -3.05 -9.51
C GLU A 217 47.36 -3.79 -10.40
N GLY A 218 46.88 -4.58 -11.38
CA GLY A 218 47.71 -5.25 -12.37
C GLY A 218 48.52 -4.27 -13.23
N MET A 219 47.90 -3.18 -13.67
CA MET A 219 48.58 -2.11 -14.42
C MET A 219 49.62 -1.39 -13.55
N SER A 220 49.31 -1.12 -12.29
CA SER A 220 50.25 -0.52 -11.33
C SER A 220 51.48 -1.42 -11.12
N LYS A 221 51.27 -2.73 -10.90
CA LYS A 221 52.37 -3.70 -10.79
C LYS A 221 53.18 -3.80 -12.08
N LYS A 222 52.53 -3.78 -13.25
CA LYS A 222 53.22 -3.76 -14.55
C LYS A 222 54.08 -2.51 -14.71
N LEU A 223 53.57 -1.35 -14.31
CA LEU A 223 54.31 -0.08 -14.35
C LEU A 223 55.50 -0.10 -13.39
N GLN A 224 55.35 -0.65 -12.19
CA GLN A 224 56.46 -0.85 -11.25
C GLN A 224 57.54 -1.78 -11.83
N LEU A 225 57.16 -2.87 -12.49
CA LEU A 225 58.13 -3.76 -13.15
C LEU A 225 58.88 -3.05 -14.29
N GLN A 226 58.17 -2.31 -15.14
CA GLN A 226 58.79 -1.53 -16.21
C GLN A 226 59.71 -0.44 -15.66
N HIS A 227 59.30 0.25 -14.59
CA HIS A 227 60.12 1.23 -13.92
C HIS A 227 61.42 0.61 -13.38
N ASN A 228 61.33 -0.52 -12.67
CA ASN A 228 62.49 -1.23 -12.15
C ASN A 228 63.40 -1.74 -13.28
N GLN A 229 62.83 -2.22 -14.39
CA GLN A 229 63.60 -2.64 -15.56
C GLN A 229 64.38 -1.46 -16.18
N LEU A 230 63.74 -0.32 -16.40
CA LEU A 230 64.40 0.89 -16.90
C LEU A 230 65.48 1.39 -15.94
N LEU A 231 65.22 1.33 -14.63
CA LEU A 231 66.19 1.73 -13.61
C LEU A 231 67.40 0.79 -13.61
N SER A 232 67.20 -0.52 -13.79
CA SER A 232 68.30 -1.48 -13.93
C SER A 232 69.14 -1.26 -15.20
N GLN A 233 68.52 -0.84 -16.31
CA GLN A 233 69.24 -0.52 -17.55
C GLN A 233 70.01 0.79 -17.45
N THR A 234 69.44 1.80 -16.80
CA THR A 234 70.04 3.14 -16.67
C THR A 234 71.11 3.16 -15.57
N LYS A 235 70.91 2.43 -14.47
CA LYS A 235 71.87 2.26 -13.37
C LYS A 235 72.56 0.90 -13.46
N SER A 236 73.14 0.59 -14.61
CA SER A 236 74.02 -0.57 -14.72
C SER A 236 75.28 -0.32 -13.88
N PRO A 237 75.76 -1.29 -13.07
CA PRO A 237 77.00 -1.14 -12.30
C PRO A 237 78.21 -0.88 -13.20
N ASP A 238 78.19 -1.37 -14.44
CA ASP A 238 79.22 -1.10 -15.43
C ASP A 238 79.18 0.37 -15.89
N LEU A 239 77.98 0.94 -16.04
CA LEU A 239 77.81 2.34 -16.41
C LEU A 239 78.18 3.26 -15.23
N GLU A 240 77.74 2.94 -14.01
CA GLU A 240 78.14 3.69 -12.81
C GLU A 240 79.65 3.60 -12.56
N GLY A 241 80.26 2.43 -12.77
CA GLY A 241 81.70 2.23 -12.70
C GLY A 241 82.45 3.04 -13.75
N ALA A 242 82.01 3.01 -15.01
CA ALA A 242 82.59 3.81 -16.08
C ALA A 242 82.45 5.32 -15.84
N LEU A 243 81.29 5.77 -15.33
CA LEU A 243 81.08 7.18 -14.97
C LEU A 243 81.95 7.62 -13.79
N LYS A 244 82.11 6.78 -12.77
CA LYS A 244 83.02 7.04 -11.65
C LYS A 244 84.47 7.12 -12.09
N ALA A 245 84.95 6.13 -12.85
CA ALA A 245 86.30 6.14 -13.41
C ALA A 245 86.53 7.40 -14.27
N ARG A 246 85.56 7.76 -15.12
CA ARG A 246 85.66 9.00 -15.91
C ARG A 246 85.68 10.26 -15.04
N SER A 247 84.95 10.29 -13.93
CA SER A 247 84.99 11.42 -12.99
C SER A 247 86.34 11.52 -12.28
N GLU A 248 86.92 10.39 -11.87
CA GLU A 248 88.24 10.32 -11.23
C GLU A 248 89.35 10.75 -12.21
N ASP A 249 89.27 10.33 -13.48
CA ASP A 249 90.17 10.77 -14.55
C ASP A 249 90.10 12.28 -14.75
N LEU A 250 88.88 12.85 -14.81
CA LEU A 250 88.69 14.30 -14.97
C LEU A 250 89.21 15.08 -13.76
N ASP A 251 89.04 14.56 -12.54
CA ASP A 251 89.60 15.16 -11.33
C ASP A 251 91.14 15.12 -11.36
N HIS A 252 91.72 13.99 -11.79
CA HIS A 252 93.16 13.86 -11.96
C HIS A 252 93.71 14.82 -13.02
N GLU A 253 93.08 14.90 -14.20
CA GLU A 253 93.42 15.87 -15.25
C GLU A 253 93.32 17.31 -14.72
N THR A 254 92.28 17.62 -13.95
CA THR A 254 92.09 18.95 -13.36
C THR A 254 93.21 19.29 -12.37
N VAL A 255 93.63 18.35 -11.52
CA VAL A 255 94.77 18.54 -10.60
C VAL A 255 96.07 18.73 -11.38
N MET A 256 96.29 17.94 -12.43
CA MET A 256 97.48 18.03 -13.27
C MET A 256 97.53 19.36 -14.04
N LEU A 257 96.40 19.83 -14.57
CA LEU A 257 96.30 21.13 -15.20
C LEU A 257 96.54 22.27 -14.22
N LYS A 258 95.97 22.21 -13.01
CA LYS A 258 96.25 23.18 -11.94
C LYS A 258 97.74 23.22 -11.58
N ARG A 259 98.40 22.07 -11.52
CA ARG A 259 99.84 21.99 -11.29
C ARG A 259 100.63 22.60 -12.44
N LYS A 260 100.30 22.29 -13.70
CA LYS A 260 100.92 22.89 -14.88
C LYS A 260 100.73 24.41 -14.93
N ILE A 261 99.56 24.91 -14.52
CA ILE A 261 99.30 26.34 -14.40
C ILE A 261 100.25 26.95 -13.36
N ARG A 262 100.37 26.36 -12.16
CA ARG A 262 101.32 26.84 -11.14
C ARG A 262 102.77 26.81 -11.63
N GLU A 263 103.20 25.71 -12.25
CA GLU A 263 104.56 25.61 -12.81
C GLU A 263 104.80 26.65 -13.92
N ALA A 264 103.78 26.96 -14.73
CA ALA A 264 103.85 28.02 -15.73
C ALA A 264 103.88 29.42 -15.09
N GLU A 265 103.09 29.65 -14.04
CA GLU A 265 103.08 30.88 -13.24
C GLU A 265 104.43 31.10 -12.53
N ASP A 266 105.00 30.06 -11.93
CA ASP A 266 106.33 30.09 -11.29
C ASP A 266 107.41 30.41 -12.31
N LYS A 267 107.41 29.76 -13.48
CA LYS A 267 108.31 30.12 -14.59
C LYS A 267 108.10 31.55 -15.05
N LEU A 268 106.85 32.03 -15.13
CA LEU A 268 106.56 33.42 -15.46
C LEU A 268 107.11 34.37 -14.40
N ALA A 269 106.99 34.02 -13.11
CA ALA A 269 107.53 34.79 -12.00
C ALA A 269 109.07 34.82 -12.04
N GLU A 270 109.73 33.70 -12.36
CA GLU A 270 111.17 33.64 -12.62
C GLU A 270 111.56 34.52 -13.81
N TYR A 271 110.84 34.48 -14.93
CA TYR A 271 111.05 35.39 -16.06
C TYR A 271 110.84 36.85 -15.68
N HIS A 272 109.90 37.15 -14.77
CA HIS A 272 109.68 38.48 -14.24
C HIS A 272 110.79 38.94 -13.28
N GLN A 273 111.35 38.04 -12.45
CA GLN A 273 112.46 38.33 -11.54
C GLN A 273 113.82 38.41 -12.25
N ALA A 274 114.05 37.60 -13.28
CA ALA A 274 115.22 37.69 -14.16
C ALA A 274 115.21 38.98 -15.01
N LYS A 275 114.10 39.74 -14.98
CA LYS A 275 113.93 41.02 -15.68
C LYS A 275 114.49 42.21 -14.87
N ALA A 276 115.78 42.13 -14.52
CA ALA A 276 116.67 43.29 -14.35
C ALA A 276 116.85 44.11 -15.66
N ILE A 277 116.13 43.73 -16.73
CA ILE A 277 116.10 44.38 -18.05
C ILE A 277 115.43 45.77 -18.02
N ARG A 278 114.74 46.16 -16.94
CA ARG A 278 114.26 47.55 -16.80
C ARG A 278 115.38 48.53 -16.41
N GLY A 279 116.44 48.06 -15.72
CA GLY A 279 117.62 48.85 -15.40
C GLY A 279 118.57 49.02 -16.60
N ILE A 280 118.78 47.94 -17.35
CA ILE A 280 119.69 47.93 -18.52
C ILE A 280 119.15 48.81 -19.66
N ALA A 281 117.82 48.91 -19.83
CA ALA A 281 117.22 49.78 -20.85
C ALA A 281 117.38 51.29 -20.54
N ALA A 282 117.45 51.67 -19.26
CA ALA A 282 117.69 53.05 -18.85
C ALA A 282 119.15 53.46 -19.12
N GLU A 283 120.11 52.61 -18.71
CA GLU A 283 121.55 52.82 -18.95
C GLU A 283 121.90 52.85 -20.44
N TYR A 284 121.25 52.02 -21.28
CA TYR A 284 121.44 52.05 -22.73
C TYR A 284 120.90 53.35 -23.38
N SER A 285 119.82 53.93 -22.83
CA SER A 285 119.27 55.19 -23.34
C SER A 285 120.18 56.40 -23.04
N ASP A 286 120.89 56.37 -21.91
CA ASP A 286 121.85 57.40 -21.54
C ASP A 286 123.12 57.33 -22.41
N ILE A 287 123.61 56.10 -22.69
CA ILE A 287 124.75 55.89 -23.61
C ILE A 287 124.41 56.37 -25.04
N ILE A 288 123.18 56.18 -25.51
CA ILE A 288 122.74 56.70 -26.82
C ILE A 288 122.72 58.23 -26.84
N ARG A 289 122.32 58.90 -25.75
CA ARG A 289 122.39 60.38 -25.68
C ARG A 289 123.82 60.89 -25.66
N GLU A 290 124.72 60.25 -24.93
CA GLU A 290 126.12 60.66 -24.90
C GLU A 290 126.81 60.47 -26.26
N THR A 291 126.55 59.34 -26.94
CA THR A 291 127.08 59.11 -28.30
C THR A 291 126.51 60.09 -29.33
N ALA A 292 125.25 60.52 -29.19
CA ALA A 292 124.68 61.57 -30.03
C ALA A 292 125.34 62.95 -29.81
N LYS A 293 125.66 63.30 -28.55
CA LYS A 293 126.43 64.51 -28.22
C LYS A 293 127.84 64.47 -28.80
N ILE A 294 128.55 63.36 -28.63
CA ILE A 294 129.92 63.18 -29.16
C ILE A 294 129.93 63.27 -30.68
N LYS A 295 128.94 62.69 -31.37
CA LYS A 295 128.79 62.85 -32.84
C LYS A 295 128.53 64.29 -33.27
N ALA A 296 127.72 65.04 -32.51
CA ALA A 296 127.48 66.46 -32.78
C ALA A 296 128.75 67.31 -32.58
N ASP A 297 129.57 66.99 -31.59
CA ASP A 297 130.83 67.70 -31.35
C ASP A 297 131.92 67.34 -32.38
N ILE A 298 131.99 66.10 -32.85
CA ILE A 298 132.88 65.68 -33.95
C ILE A 298 132.50 66.38 -35.26
N ALA A 299 131.19 66.45 -35.59
CA ALA A 299 130.71 67.19 -36.77
C ALA A 299 131.04 68.69 -36.70
N ARG A 300 131.17 69.26 -35.49
CA ARG A 300 131.56 70.66 -35.28
C ARG A 300 133.07 70.90 -35.43
N LEU A 301 133.90 69.87 -35.24
CA LEU A 301 135.36 69.94 -35.32
C LEU A 301 135.92 69.55 -36.71
N GLU A 302 135.16 68.85 -37.55
CA GLU A 302 135.56 68.50 -38.93
C GLU A 302 135.20 69.56 -40.00
N GLY A 303 134.39 70.57 -39.67
CA GLY A 303 134.03 71.68 -40.59
C GLY A 303 134.96 72.91 -40.55
N ARG A 304 136.08 72.84 -39.81
CA ARG A 304 137.07 73.93 -39.67
C ARG A 304 138.42 73.49 -40.24
N ARG A 305 138.45 73.23 -41.55
CA ARG A 305 139.63 73.19 -42.41
C ARG A 305 139.25 73.66 -43.81
#